data_AF-A0A399ZD02-F1
#
_entry.id   AF-A0A399ZD02-F1
#
_cell.length_a   1.000
_cell.length_b   1.000
_cell.length_c   1.000
_cell.angle_alpha   90.00
_cell.angle_beta   90.00
_cell.angle_gamma   90.00
#
_symmetry.space_group_name_H-M   'P 1'
#
loop_
_entity.id
_entity.type
_entity.pdbx_description
1 polymer ?
#
loop_
_entity_poly.entity_id
_entity_poly.type
_entity_poly.pdbx_seq_one_letter_code
_entity_poly.pdbx_strand_id
1 'polypeptide(L)'
;MTENYRALSAAELLERLAHAGRAPDLELIRACMDRRYDLTPGLLEMLAAPSSEDWADDDPRWYAPIHAGHLQNALACYGLAILPDARALLNDSTVDESIRISVPAMLYELALEFPTERAQVIGILRDALPPVDSTGKLIIPKPRPEKPNSVWTFVALELAQLHDLASRPLIETLYRENWLDVSVMGDVNEYVKILTQYKPGAPQPFNLLETYEGLRAEAAKMREWQAQRDEVQRQQALLK
;
A
#
# COMPACT_ATOMS: atom_id res chain seq x y z
N MET A 1 -24.77 -21.16 4.99
CA MET A 1 -25.56 -20.11 5.67
C MET A 1 -24.75 -18.83 5.54
N THR A 2 -25.28 -17.81 4.88
CA THR A 2 -24.60 -16.52 4.74
C THR A 2 -24.71 -15.81 6.09
N GLU A 3 -23.57 -15.56 6.74
CA GLU A 3 -23.52 -14.79 7.99
C GLU A 3 -24.00 -13.36 7.71
N ASN A 4 -24.82 -12.81 8.61
CA ASN A 4 -25.33 -11.45 8.44
C ASN A 4 -24.33 -10.44 9.01
N TYR A 5 -23.29 -10.13 8.24
CA TYR A 5 -22.22 -9.21 8.66
C TYR A 5 -22.73 -7.80 9.02
N ARG A 6 -23.86 -7.36 8.46
CA ARG A 6 -24.44 -6.03 8.74
C ARG A 6 -24.97 -5.89 10.17
N ALA A 7 -25.26 -7.00 10.84
CA ALA A 7 -25.74 -7.01 12.22
C ALA A 7 -24.61 -7.03 13.26
N LEU A 8 -23.37 -7.28 12.82
CA LEU A 8 -22.20 -7.33 13.71
C LEU A 8 -21.83 -5.93 14.19
N SER A 9 -21.17 -5.82 15.32
CA SER A 9 -20.52 -4.61 15.81
C SER A 9 -19.23 -4.30 15.05
N ALA A 10 -18.64 -3.13 15.29
CA ALA A 10 -17.39 -2.73 14.65
C ALA A 10 -16.22 -3.66 15.05
N ALA A 11 -16.13 -4.01 16.33
CA ALA A 11 -15.12 -4.94 16.85
C ALA A 11 -15.28 -6.34 16.23
N GLU A 12 -16.51 -6.84 16.13
CA GLU A 12 -16.78 -8.15 15.52
C GLU A 12 -16.45 -8.16 14.01
N LEU A 13 -16.72 -7.06 13.28
CA LEU A 13 -16.32 -6.94 11.88
C LEU A 13 -14.79 -6.97 11.70
N LEU A 14 -14.05 -6.25 12.54
CA LEU A 14 -12.59 -6.26 12.53
C LEU A 14 -12.02 -7.64 12.88
N GLU A 15 -12.59 -8.31 13.88
CA GLU A 15 -12.19 -9.65 14.28
C GLU A 15 -12.44 -10.67 13.15
N ARG A 16 -13.61 -10.60 12.49
CA ARG A 16 -13.91 -11.43 11.33
C ARG A 16 -12.96 -11.16 10.16
N LEU A 17 -12.67 -9.89 9.89
CA LEU A 17 -11.74 -9.49 8.85
C LEU A 17 -10.33 -10.02 9.12
N ALA A 18 -9.86 -9.93 10.36
CA ALA A 18 -8.53 -10.40 10.76
C ALA A 18 -8.35 -11.91 10.57
N HIS A 19 -9.43 -12.70 10.64
CA HIS A 19 -9.38 -14.15 10.49
C HIS A 19 -9.95 -14.67 9.17
N ALA A 20 -10.22 -13.78 8.21
CA ALA A 20 -10.88 -14.15 6.96
C ALA A 20 -9.95 -14.89 5.98
N GLY A 21 -8.63 -14.81 6.20
CA GLY A 21 -7.61 -15.40 5.33
C GLY A 21 -7.59 -14.78 3.93
N ARG A 22 -6.83 -15.36 3.00
CA ARG A 22 -6.57 -14.76 1.67
C ARG A 22 -7.80 -14.30 0.88
N ALA A 23 -8.94 -14.98 1.05
CA ALA A 23 -10.12 -14.79 0.22
C ALA A 23 -11.38 -14.60 1.10
N PRO A 24 -11.53 -13.41 1.71
CA PRO A 24 -12.67 -13.10 2.59
C PRO A 24 -14.02 -13.18 1.86
N ASP A 25 -15.10 -13.36 2.63
CA ASP A 25 -16.46 -13.23 2.10
C ASP A 25 -16.70 -11.80 1.57
N LEU A 26 -17.31 -11.68 0.39
CA LEU A 26 -17.63 -10.39 -0.22
C LEU A 26 -18.65 -9.61 0.62
N GLU A 27 -19.57 -10.29 1.30
CA GLU A 27 -20.55 -9.62 2.17
C GLU A 27 -19.89 -9.06 3.45
N LEU A 28 -18.80 -9.68 3.92
CA LEU A 28 -17.97 -9.11 4.99
C LEU A 28 -17.27 -7.84 4.49
N ILE A 29 -16.66 -7.88 3.31
CA ILE A 29 -16.02 -6.70 2.71
C ILE A 29 -17.03 -5.57 2.51
N ARG A 30 -18.22 -5.86 1.98
CA ARG A 30 -19.31 -4.88 1.84
C ARG A 30 -19.72 -4.28 3.18
N ALA A 31 -19.91 -5.10 4.21
CA ALA A 31 -20.24 -4.60 5.55
C ALA A 31 -19.13 -3.71 6.14
N CYS A 32 -17.86 -4.06 5.90
CA CYS A 32 -16.73 -3.22 6.29
C CYS A 32 -16.70 -1.88 5.52
N MET A 33 -16.99 -1.89 4.20
CA MET A 33 -17.10 -0.66 3.41
C MET A 33 -18.25 0.24 3.88
N ASP A 34 -19.41 -0.35 4.20
CA ASP A 34 -20.59 0.36 4.68
C ASP A 34 -20.32 1.06 6.03
N ARG A 35 -19.41 0.52 6.86
CA ARG A 35 -19.12 1.00 8.23
C ARG A 35 -17.70 1.54 8.44
N ARG A 36 -16.98 1.80 7.35
CA ARG A 36 -15.58 2.23 7.30
C ARG A 36 -15.13 3.28 8.33
N TYR A 37 -15.93 4.31 8.63
CA TYR A 37 -15.52 5.38 9.56
C TYR A 37 -15.44 4.84 10.99
N ASP A 38 -16.40 4.01 11.38
CA ASP A 38 -16.40 3.33 12.68
C ASP A 38 -15.22 2.36 12.81
N LEU A 39 -14.76 1.80 11.68
CA LEU A 39 -13.69 0.80 11.63
C LEU A 39 -12.30 1.41 11.50
N THR A 40 -12.18 2.68 11.09
CA THR A 40 -10.89 3.32 10.75
C THR A 40 -9.84 3.20 11.87
N PRO A 41 -10.16 3.50 13.16
CA PRO A 41 -9.19 3.33 14.24
C PRO A 41 -8.67 1.89 14.33
N GLY A 42 -9.56 0.91 14.26
CA GLY A 42 -9.17 -0.51 14.33
C GLY A 42 -8.44 -1.01 13.09
N LEU A 43 -8.73 -0.47 11.90
CA LEU A 43 -7.96 -0.77 10.69
C LEU A 43 -6.53 -0.21 10.77
N LEU A 44 -6.34 0.98 11.34
CA LEU A 44 -5.01 1.54 11.60
C LEU A 44 -4.25 0.70 12.62
N GLU A 45 -4.91 0.26 13.69
CA GLU A 45 -4.33 -0.68 14.65
C GLU A 45 -3.92 -2.01 14.00
N MET A 46 -4.74 -2.57 13.12
CA MET A 46 -4.41 -3.79 12.37
C MET A 46 -3.20 -3.61 11.44
N LEU A 47 -3.01 -2.43 10.84
CA LEU A 47 -1.83 -2.12 10.04
C LEU A 47 -0.58 -1.94 10.89
N ALA A 48 -0.71 -1.29 12.04
CA ALA A 48 0.40 -1.03 12.95
C ALA A 48 0.80 -2.26 13.79
N ALA A 49 -0.06 -3.29 13.82
CA ALA A 49 0.20 -4.50 14.59
C ALA A 49 1.45 -5.22 14.04
N PRO A 50 2.43 -5.55 14.90
CA PRO A 50 3.60 -6.30 14.47
C PRO A 50 3.17 -7.68 13.97
N SER A 51 3.71 -8.11 12.83
CA SER A 51 3.56 -9.48 12.38
C SER A 51 4.15 -10.42 13.43
N SER A 52 3.37 -11.40 13.90
CA SER A 52 3.89 -12.43 14.79
C SER A 52 4.69 -13.44 13.97
N GLU A 53 6.00 -13.51 14.20
CA GLU A 53 6.89 -14.50 13.56
C GLU A 53 6.52 -15.96 13.92
N ASP A 54 5.64 -16.17 14.90
CA ASP A 54 5.25 -17.48 15.43
C ASP A 54 4.00 -18.08 14.76
N TRP A 55 3.38 -17.39 13.80
CA TRP A 55 2.22 -17.92 13.08
C TRP A 55 2.63 -18.98 12.05
N ALA A 56 1.82 -20.04 11.94
CA ALA A 56 1.99 -21.03 10.88
C ALA A 56 1.85 -20.36 9.50
N ASP A 57 2.52 -20.89 8.48
CA ASP A 57 2.52 -20.33 7.11
C ASP A 57 1.10 -20.19 6.51
N ASP A 58 0.14 -20.98 6.98
CA ASP A 58 -1.25 -20.99 6.53
C ASP A 58 -2.21 -20.22 7.46
N ASP A 59 -1.70 -19.53 8.49
CA ASP A 59 -2.54 -18.79 9.43
C ASP A 59 -3.30 -17.66 8.71
N PRO A 60 -4.64 -17.60 8.81
CA PRO A 60 -5.43 -16.60 8.12
C PRO A 60 -5.10 -15.16 8.54
N ARG A 61 -4.52 -14.96 9.72
CA ARG A 61 -4.16 -13.64 10.25
C ARG A 61 -3.02 -12.98 9.52
N TRP A 62 -2.22 -13.72 8.74
CA TRP A 62 -1.22 -13.14 7.84
C TRP A 62 -1.81 -12.13 6.85
N TYR A 63 -3.10 -12.28 6.50
CA TYR A 63 -3.78 -11.41 5.56
C TYR A 63 -4.49 -10.23 6.21
N ALA A 64 -4.56 -10.17 7.54
CA ALA A 64 -5.16 -9.07 8.28
C ALA A 64 -4.61 -7.69 7.88
N PRO A 65 -3.28 -7.44 7.88
CA PRO A 65 -2.72 -6.15 7.46
C PRO A 65 -2.95 -5.89 5.96
N ILE A 66 -2.98 -6.92 5.12
CA ILE A 66 -3.27 -6.79 3.68
C ILE A 66 -4.71 -6.30 3.48
N HIS A 67 -5.67 -6.89 4.20
CA HIS A 67 -7.07 -6.48 4.12
C HIS A 67 -7.29 -5.09 4.70
N ALA A 68 -6.64 -4.77 5.82
CA ALA A 68 -6.65 -3.43 6.38
C ALA A 68 -6.08 -2.43 5.37
N GLY A 69 -4.98 -2.76 4.70
CA GLY A 69 -4.37 -1.96 3.64
C GLY A 69 -5.27 -1.80 2.42
N HIS A 70 -5.97 -2.85 1.97
CA HIS A 70 -6.93 -2.75 0.87
C HIS A 70 -8.15 -1.89 1.25
N LEU A 71 -8.71 -2.09 2.44
CA LEU A 71 -9.81 -1.27 2.95
C LEU A 71 -9.35 0.17 3.20
N GLN A 72 -8.09 0.40 3.57
CA GLN A 72 -7.51 1.74 3.68
C GLN A 72 -7.14 2.39 2.34
N ASN A 73 -6.73 1.61 1.34
CA ASN A 73 -6.60 2.10 -0.02
C ASN A 73 -7.98 2.41 -0.62
N ALA A 74 -9.01 1.64 -0.23
CA ALA A 74 -10.39 2.06 -0.43
C ALA A 74 -10.78 3.27 0.47
N LEU A 75 -10.07 3.55 1.57
CA LEU A 75 -10.12 4.86 2.28
C LEU A 75 -9.50 6.00 1.48
N ALA A 76 -8.53 5.76 0.60
CA ALA A 76 -8.12 6.77 -0.37
C ALA A 76 -9.29 7.16 -1.29
N CYS A 77 -10.27 6.27 -1.50
CA CYS A 77 -11.54 6.61 -2.15
C CYS A 77 -12.50 7.47 -1.28
N TYR A 78 -12.15 7.82 -0.03
CA TYR A 78 -12.94 8.69 0.86
C TYR A 78 -12.28 10.06 1.14
N GLY A 79 -11.25 10.43 0.39
CA GLY A 79 -10.78 11.80 0.24
C GLY A 79 -9.68 12.26 1.19
N LEU A 80 -9.59 13.58 1.37
CA LEU A 80 -8.40 14.26 1.91
C LEU A 80 -8.25 14.16 3.44
N ALA A 81 -9.15 13.46 4.13
CA ALA A 81 -9.10 13.31 5.57
C ALA A 81 -7.87 12.51 6.05
N ILE A 82 -7.31 11.64 5.19
CA ILE A 82 -6.14 10.80 5.49
C ILE A 82 -4.81 11.56 5.44
N LEU A 83 -4.80 12.79 4.91
CA LEU A 83 -3.57 13.52 4.65
C LEU A 83 -2.68 13.76 5.90
N PRO A 84 -3.22 14.05 7.10
CA PRO A 84 -2.41 14.16 8.32
C PRO A 84 -1.73 12.83 8.70
N ASP A 85 -2.46 11.72 8.63
CA ASP A 85 -1.95 10.40 9.00
C ASP A 85 -0.93 9.90 7.97
N ALA A 86 -1.19 10.11 6.67
CA ALA A 86 -0.24 9.80 5.61
C ALA A 86 1.09 10.54 5.80
N ARG A 87 1.03 11.83 6.18
CA ARG A 87 2.21 12.62 6.51
C ARG A 87 2.95 12.07 7.73
N ALA A 88 2.24 11.65 8.76
CA ALA A 88 2.85 11.06 9.95
C ALA A 88 3.56 9.74 9.62
N LEU A 89 2.88 8.84 8.89
CA LEU A 89 3.41 7.54 8.49
C LEU A 89 4.69 7.64 7.64
N LEU A 90 4.75 8.58 6.69
CA LEU A 90 5.97 8.78 5.87
C LEU A 90 7.21 9.10 6.71
N ASN A 91 7.03 9.79 7.84
CA ASN A 91 8.12 10.29 8.67
C ASN A 91 8.40 9.43 9.91
N ASP A 92 7.55 8.46 10.23
CA ASP A 92 7.70 7.61 11.40
C ASP A 92 8.64 6.43 11.09
N SER A 93 9.89 6.50 11.55
CA SER A 93 10.86 5.42 11.38
C SER A 93 10.59 4.18 12.22
N THR A 94 9.61 4.22 13.13
CA THR A 94 9.21 3.06 13.94
C THR A 94 8.19 2.17 13.22
N VAL A 95 7.54 2.71 12.18
CA VAL A 95 6.63 1.95 11.31
C VAL A 95 7.45 1.16 10.28
N ASP A 96 6.99 -0.05 9.99
CA ASP A 96 7.60 -0.93 9.01
C ASP A 96 7.78 -0.25 7.64
N GLU A 97 8.94 -0.46 7.01
CA GLU A 97 9.26 0.18 5.73
C GLU A 97 8.27 -0.19 4.63
N SER A 98 7.75 -1.43 4.60
CA SER A 98 6.81 -1.90 3.58
C SER A 98 5.48 -1.12 3.62
N ILE A 99 5.04 -0.69 4.80
CA ILE A 99 3.87 0.16 4.97
C ILE A 99 4.19 1.56 4.43
N ARG A 100 5.35 2.11 4.82
CA ARG A 100 5.76 3.47 4.47
C ARG A 100 5.97 3.66 2.97
N ILE A 101 6.51 2.67 2.26
CA ILE A 101 6.68 2.72 0.79
C ILE A 101 5.36 2.67 0.02
N SER A 102 4.26 2.23 0.66
CA SER A 102 2.93 2.20 0.03
C SER A 102 2.21 3.56 0.09
N VAL A 103 2.60 4.43 1.05
CA VAL A 103 1.95 5.73 1.25
C VAL A 103 2.11 6.70 0.06
N PRO A 104 3.28 6.82 -0.60
CA PRO A 104 3.41 7.67 -1.78
C PRO A 104 2.40 7.33 -2.88
N ALA A 105 2.25 6.05 -3.22
CA ALA A 105 1.31 5.61 -4.26
C ALA A 105 -0.14 5.96 -3.90
N MET A 106 -0.53 5.79 -2.63
CA MET A 106 -1.83 6.23 -2.13
C MET A 106 -2.03 7.75 -2.31
N LEU A 107 -1.01 8.55 -1.99
CA LEU A 107 -1.04 10.00 -2.18
C LEU A 107 -1.13 10.38 -3.66
N TYR A 108 -0.41 9.70 -4.55
CA TYR A 108 -0.53 9.90 -6.00
C TYR A 108 -1.97 9.72 -6.48
N GLU A 109 -2.63 8.63 -6.12
CA GLU A 109 -4.03 8.38 -6.50
C GLU A 109 -4.96 9.48 -5.96
N LEU A 110 -4.76 9.95 -4.73
CA LEU A 110 -5.51 11.09 -4.18
C LEU A 110 -5.28 12.38 -4.99
N ALA A 111 -4.06 12.65 -5.43
CA ALA A 111 -3.77 13.82 -6.26
C ALA A 111 -4.40 13.75 -7.66
N LEU A 112 -4.64 12.55 -8.19
CA LEU A 112 -5.39 12.36 -9.43
C LEU A 112 -6.89 12.54 -9.23
N GLU A 113 -7.44 11.96 -8.17
CA GLU A 113 -8.87 11.98 -7.86
C GLU A 113 -9.35 13.36 -7.38
N PHE A 114 -8.51 14.10 -6.63
CA PHE A 114 -8.83 15.39 -6.02
C PHE A 114 -7.92 16.51 -6.58
N PRO A 115 -8.16 16.97 -7.83
CA PRO A 115 -7.26 17.91 -8.51
C PRO A 115 -7.18 19.29 -7.84
N THR A 116 -8.21 19.71 -7.09
CA THR A 116 -8.21 20.98 -6.36
C THR A 116 -7.20 20.95 -5.21
N GLU A 117 -6.97 19.78 -4.60
CA GLU A 117 -6.13 19.60 -3.42
C GLU A 117 -4.81 18.87 -3.74
N ARG A 118 -4.57 18.58 -5.01
CA ARG A 118 -3.30 18.11 -5.56
C ARG A 118 -2.08 18.86 -5.03
N ALA A 119 -2.18 20.18 -4.86
CA ALA A 119 -1.09 20.99 -4.29
C ALA A 119 -0.77 20.63 -2.84
N GLN A 120 -1.78 20.30 -2.03
CA GLN A 120 -1.60 19.86 -0.65
C GLN A 120 -0.92 18.49 -0.59
N VAL A 121 -1.34 17.56 -1.45
CA VAL A 121 -0.74 16.23 -1.58
C VAL A 121 0.73 16.32 -2.00
N ILE A 122 1.04 17.12 -3.04
CA ILE A 122 2.42 17.38 -3.48
C ILE A 122 3.24 17.97 -2.33
N GLY A 123 2.66 18.86 -1.52
CA GLY A 123 3.31 19.40 -0.33
C GLY A 123 3.71 18.31 0.67
N ILE A 124 2.83 17.33 0.93
CA ILE A 124 3.11 16.21 1.83
C ILE A 124 4.25 15.34 1.28
N LEU A 125 4.22 15.01 -0.01
CA LEU A 125 5.29 14.25 -0.66
C LEU A 125 6.63 14.98 -0.60
N ARG A 126 6.65 16.29 -0.89
CA ARG A 126 7.86 17.12 -0.79
C ARG A 126 8.44 17.12 0.61
N ASP A 127 7.59 17.28 1.62
CA ASP A 127 8.01 17.35 3.03
C ASP A 127 8.57 16.02 3.55
N ALA A 128 8.32 14.91 2.86
CA ALA A 128 8.89 13.59 3.18
C ALA A 128 10.30 13.37 2.61
N LEU A 129 10.74 14.21 1.66
CA LEU A 129 12.12 14.19 1.17
C LEU A 129 13.07 14.83 2.21
N PRO A 130 14.35 14.43 2.24
CA PRO A 130 15.29 14.97 3.21
C PRO A 130 15.50 16.48 2.98
N PRO A 131 15.60 17.28 4.04
CA PRO A 131 15.84 18.70 3.91
C PRO A 131 17.24 18.99 3.33
N VAL A 132 17.39 20.17 2.73
CA VAL A 132 18.68 20.71 2.31
C VAL A 132 19.07 21.91 3.15
N ASP A 133 20.37 22.11 3.35
CA ASP A 133 20.90 23.32 3.96
C ASP A 133 20.89 24.51 2.98
N SER A 134 21.32 25.68 3.46
CA SER A 134 21.42 26.90 2.66
C SER A 134 22.37 26.80 1.46
N THR A 135 23.18 25.74 1.39
CA THR A 135 24.09 25.45 0.27
C THR A 135 23.52 24.43 -0.72
N GLY A 136 22.31 23.91 -0.46
CA GLY A 136 21.67 22.88 -1.26
C GLY A 136 22.18 21.46 -0.96
N LYS A 137 22.91 21.27 0.14
CA LYS A 137 23.41 19.96 0.55
C LYS A 137 22.40 19.26 1.44
N LEU A 138 22.25 17.94 1.27
CA LEU A 138 21.35 17.11 2.06
C LEU A 138 21.70 17.16 3.56
N ILE A 139 20.71 17.46 4.39
CA ILE A 139 20.76 17.33 5.85
C ILE A 139 20.19 15.96 6.19
N ILE A 140 21.10 15.00 6.37
CA ILE A 140 20.78 13.59 6.55
C ILE A 140 21.45 13.00 7.79
N PRO A 141 20.79 12.08 8.50
CA PRO A 141 21.39 11.37 9.63
C PRO A 141 22.63 10.60 9.19
N LYS A 142 23.70 10.66 10.00
CA LYS A 142 24.87 9.78 9.87
C LYS A 142 24.76 8.65 10.91
N PRO A 143 25.22 7.42 10.60
CA PRO A 143 25.91 7.00 9.38
C PRO A 143 24.97 6.82 8.18
N ARG A 144 25.56 6.87 6.98
CA ARG A 144 24.84 6.60 5.74
C ARG A 144 24.41 5.11 5.71
N PRO A 145 23.15 4.79 5.38
CA PRO A 145 22.71 3.40 5.21
C PRO A 145 23.39 2.73 4.02
N GLU A 146 23.55 1.41 4.11
CA GLU A 146 24.19 0.60 3.05
C GLU A 146 23.34 0.50 1.78
N LYS A 147 22.03 0.67 1.91
CA LYS A 147 21.06 0.60 0.82
C LYS A 147 20.46 1.98 0.53
N PRO A 148 20.01 2.23 -0.72
CA PRO A 148 19.17 3.37 -1.04
C PRO A 148 17.93 3.43 -0.13
N ASN A 149 17.38 4.63 0.06
CA ASN A 149 16.18 4.81 0.86
C ASN A 149 14.95 4.51 0.00
N SER A 150 14.26 3.40 0.31
CA SER A 150 13.08 2.95 -0.43
C SER A 150 11.97 4.00 -0.39
N VAL A 151 11.68 4.57 0.79
CA VAL A 151 10.62 5.57 0.96
C VAL A 151 10.88 6.80 0.08
N TRP A 152 12.10 7.36 0.10
CA TRP A 152 12.45 8.50 -0.75
C TRP A 152 12.41 8.17 -2.24
N THR A 153 12.73 6.93 -2.61
CA THR A 153 12.64 6.46 -4.00
C THR A 153 11.20 6.51 -4.50
N PHE A 154 10.24 5.96 -3.73
CA PHE A 154 8.83 6.02 -4.10
C PHE A 154 8.28 7.46 -4.03
N VAL A 155 8.64 8.26 -3.03
CA VAL A 155 8.26 9.69 -3.01
C VAL A 155 8.74 10.43 -4.26
N ALA A 156 9.98 10.19 -4.72
CA ALA A 156 10.52 10.82 -5.92
C ALA A 156 9.80 10.35 -7.20
N LEU A 157 9.46 9.07 -7.29
CA LEU A 157 8.66 8.51 -8.40
C LEU A 157 7.31 9.20 -8.50
N GLU A 158 6.57 9.28 -7.40
CA GLU A 158 5.22 9.86 -7.41
C GLU A 158 5.24 11.36 -7.69
N LEU A 159 6.23 12.09 -7.16
CA LEU A 159 6.45 13.51 -7.51
C LEU A 159 6.76 13.67 -9.01
N ALA A 160 7.51 12.75 -9.61
CA ALA A 160 7.75 12.75 -11.05
C ALA A 160 6.46 12.52 -11.84
N GLN A 161 5.65 11.52 -11.45
CA GLN A 161 4.37 11.23 -12.10
C GLN A 161 3.33 12.35 -11.92
N LEU A 162 3.42 13.11 -10.83
CA LEU A 162 2.69 14.36 -10.61
C LEU A 162 3.34 15.58 -11.27
N HIS A 163 4.38 15.40 -12.09
CA HIS A 163 5.04 16.47 -12.84
C HIS A 163 5.55 17.60 -11.95
N ASP A 164 6.03 17.27 -10.76
CA ASP A 164 6.43 18.28 -9.80
C ASP A 164 7.82 18.86 -10.10
N LEU A 165 7.87 19.86 -10.97
CA LEU A 165 9.12 20.50 -11.39
C LEU A 165 9.90 21.17 -10.24
N ALA A 166 9.23 21.58 -9.15
CA ALA A 166 9.91 22.26 -8.05
C ALA A 166 10.78 21.31 -7.23
N SER A 167 10.46 20.01 -7.15
CA SER A 167 11.25 19.01 -6.43
C SER A 167 12.48 18.55 -7.19
N ARG A 168 12.56 18.87 -8.49
CA ARG A 168 13.60 18.36 -9.39
C ARG A 168 15.04 18.57 -8.88
N PRO A 169 15.46 19.77 -8.43
CA PRO A 169 16.85 19.96 -7.99
C PRO A 169 17.23 19.07 -6.80
N LEU A 170 16.29 18.84 -5.88
CA LEU A 170 16.48 17.96 -4.73
C LEU A 170 16.59 16.50 -5.18
N ILE A 171 15.70 16.04 -6.05
CA ILE A 171 15.69 14.65 -6.53
C ILE A 171 16.95 14.34 -7.36
N GLU A 172 17.41 15.25 -8.21
CA GLU A 172 18.68 15.10 -8.94
C GLU A 172 19.88 15.03 -7.99
N THR A 173 19.83 15.73 -6.85
CA THR A 173 20.87 15.63 -5.80
C THR A 173 20.83 14.26 -5.12
N LEU A 174 19.65 13.73 -4.84
CA LEU A 174 19.47 12.38 -4.28
C LEU A 174 19.99 11.29 -5.23
N TYR A 175 19.78 11.44 -6.54
CA TYR A 175 20.43 10.57 -7.55
C TYR A 175 21.95 10.66 -7.52
N ARG A 176 22.50 11.89 -7.57
CA ARG A 176 23.96 12.11 -7.59
C ARG A 176 24.64 11.53 -6.34
N GLU A 177 23.98 11.63 -5.21
CA GLU A 177 24.46 11.10 -3.95
C GLU A 177 24.12 9.62 -3.74
N ASN A 178 23.45 8.94 -4.69
CA ASN A 178 23.06 7.52 -4.65
C ASN A 178 22.14 7.16 -3.47
N TRP A 179 21.14 8.01 -3.21
CA TRP A 179 20.10 7.79 -2.19
C TRP A 179 18.86 7.08 -2.72
N LEU A 180 18.67 7.03 -4.04
CA LEU A 180 17.49 6.47 -4.68
C LEU A 180 17.83 5.13 -5.33
N ASP A 181 16.89 4.19 -5.25
CA ASP A 181 17.01 2.89 -5.90
C ASP A 181 16.67 3.02 -7.39
N VAL A 182 17.71 2.94 -8.23
CA VAL A 182 17.59 3.02 -9.70
C VAL A 182 16.80 1.85 -10.30
N SER A 183 16.62 0.74 -9.57
CA SER A 183 15.82 -0.38 -10.06
C SER A 183 14.32 -0.08 -10.14
N VAL A 184 13.85 0.95 -9.43
CA VAL A 184 12.43 1.32 -9.37
C VAL A 184 12.02 2.20 -10.55
N MET A 185 12.77 3.27 -10.83
CA MET A 185 12.40 4.29 -11.83
C MET A 185 13.47 4.54 -12.89
N GLY A 186 14.59 3.80 -12.86
CA GLY A 186 15.73 4.03 -13.73
C GLY A 186 16.66 5.14 -13.22
N ASP A 187 17.56 5.57 -14.10
CA ASP A 187 18.51 6.64 -13.85
C ASP A 187 17.84 8.04 -13.84
N VAL A 188 18.65 9.08 -13.63
CA VAL A 188 18.17 10.47 -13.61
C VAL A 188 17.49 10.90 -14.93
N ASN A 189 17.91 10.34 -16.07
CA ASN A 189 17.28 10.62 -17.36
C ASN A 189 15.92 9.93 -17.48
N GLU A 190 15.80 8.69 -17.01
CA GLU A 190 14.48 8.04 -16.90
C GLU A 190 13.53 8.82 -15.99
N TYR A 191 13.99 9.27 -14.82
CA TYR A 191 13.23 10.17 -13.95
C TYR A 191 12.79 11.45 -14.67
N VAL A 192 13.69 12.13 -15.38
CA VAL A 192 13.36 13.35 -16.13
C VAL A 192 12.34 13.06 -17.23
N LYS A 193 12.38 11.89 -17.88
CA LYS A 193 11.35 11.48 -18.84
C LYS A 193 10.00 11.35 -18.14
N ILE A 194 9.92 10.65 -17.00
CA ILE A 194 8.69 10.53 -16.18
C ILE A 194 8.14 11.93 -15.85
N LEU A 195 9.00 12.81 -15.35
CA LEU A 195 8.65 14.17 -14.93
C LEU A 195 8.09 15.07 -16.06
N THR A 196 8.53 14.87 -17.31
CA THR A 196 8.29 15.85 -18.39
C THR A 196 7.52 15.31 -19.58
N GLN A 197 7.53 13.99 -19.82
CA GLN A 197 7.04 13.39 -21.07
C GLN A 197 5.84 12.48 -20.88
N TYR A 198 5.71 11.87 -19.70
CA TYR A 198 4.52 11.05 -19.43
C TYR A 198 3.33 11.97 -19.17
N LYS A 199 2.12 11.46 -19.29
CA LYS A 199 0.94 12.16 -18.76
C LYS A 199 0.57 11.47 -17.46
N PRO A 200 0.13 12.21 -16.42
CA PRO A 200 -0.45 11.59 -15.25
C PRO A 200 -1.54 10.62 -15.70
N GLY A 201 -1.62 9.46 -15.05
CA GLY A 201 -2.65 8.48 -15.35
C GLY A 201 -4.05 9.07 -15.17
N ALA A 202 -5.05 8.46 -15.80
CA ALA A 202 -6.41 8.66 -15.33
C ALA A 202 -6.53 8.00 -13.95
N PRO A 203 -7.30 8.56 -13.01
CA PRO A 203 -7.60 7.87 -11.75
C PRO A 203 -8.10 6.46 -12.06
N GLN A 204 -7.47 5.46 -11.49
CA GLN A 204 -7.99 4.09 -11.52
C GLN A 204 -8.67 3.88 -10.18
N PRO A 205 -10.00 4.07 -10.07
CA PRO A 205 -10.68 3.84 -8.81
C PRO A 205 -10.41 2.41 -8.37
N PHE A 206 -9.74 2.26 -7.23
CA PHE A 206 -9.43 0.94 -6.69
C PHE A 206 -10.75 0.22 -6.37
N ASN A 207 -11.12 -0.73 -7.24
CA ASN A 207 -12.33 -1.50 -7.08
C ASN A 207 -12.06 -2.66 -6.11
N LEU A 208 -12.26 -2.38 -4.83
CA LEU A 208 -12.06 -3.32 -3.74
C LEU A 208 -12.84 -4.63 -3.96
N LEU A 209 -14.08 -4.54 -4.44
CA LEU A 209 -14.92 -5.72 -4.66
C LEU A 209 -14.37 -6.58 -5.80
N GLU A 210 -13.97 -5.97 -6.93
CA GLU A 210 -13.37 -6.69 -8.05
C GLU A 210 -12.03 -7.35 -7.66
N THR A 211 -11.23 -6.68 -6.82
CA THR A 211 -10.00 -7.25 -6.26
C THR A 211 -10.28 -8.55 -5.48
N TYR A 212 -11.28 -8.53 -4.59
CA TYR A 212 -11.63 -9.71 -3.81
C TYR A 212 -12.37 -10.79 -4.61
N GLU A 213 -13.14 -10.42 -5.65
CA GLU A 213 -13.70 -11.36 -6.61
C GLU A 213 -12.58 -12.14 -7.33
N GLY A 214 -11.54 -11.46 -7.78
CA GLY A 214 -10.34 -12.07 -8.36
C GLY A 214 -9.64 -13.05 -7.41
N LEU A 215 -9.37 -12.61 -6.17
CA LEU A 215 -8.74 -13.46 -5.15
C LEU A 215 -9.56 -14.72 -4.82
N ARG A 216 -10.89 -14.61 -4.76
CA ARG A 216 -11.78 -15.76 -4.57
C ARG A 216 -11.73 -16.72 -5.76
N ALA A 217 -11.71 -16.20 -6.98
CA ALA A 217 -11.60 -17.02 -8.19
C ALA A 217 -10.27 -17.77 -8.25
N GLU A 218 -9.16 -17.13 -7.89
CA GLU A 218 -7.84 -17.77 -7.78
C GLU A 218 -7.83 -18.85 -6.69
N ALA A 219 -8.38 -18.56 -5.51
CA ALA A 219 -8.46 -19.52 -4.42
C ALA A 219 -9.30 -20.76 -4.80
N ALA A 220 -10.40 -20.56 -5.55
CA ALA A 220 -11.20 -21.68 -6.07
C ALA A 220 -10.39 -22.55 -7.04
N LYS A 221 -9.69 -21.94 -8.01
CA LYS A 221 -8.83 -22.66 -8.95
C LYS A 221 -7.71 -23.44 -8.25
N MET A 222 -7.08 -22.85 -7.24
CA MET A 222 -6.04 -23.54 -6.46
C MET A 222 -6.58 -24.75 -5.70
N ARG A 223 -7.77 -24.65 -5.09
CA ARG A 223 -8.42 -25.79 -4.42
C ARG A 223 -8.75 -26.90 -5.40
N GLU A 224 -9.28 -26.56 -6.58
CA GLU A 224 -9.57 -27.54 -7.63
C GLU A 224 -8.30 -28.25 -8.08
N TRP A 225 -7.23 -27.51 -8.34
CA TRP A 225 -5.94 -28.08 -8.74
C TRP A 225 -5.35 -28.98 -7.65
N GLN A 226 -5.46 -28.58 -6.39
CA GLN A 226 -4.95 -29.36 -5.27
C GLN A 226 -5.76 -30.64 -5.05
N ALA A 227 -7.09 -30.58 -5.15
CA ALA A 227 -7.95 -31.76 -5.10
C ALA A 227 -7.65 -32.74 -6.24
N GLN A 228 -7.37 -32.25 -7.45
CA GLN A 228 -6.95 -33.09 -8.58
C GLN A 228 -5.60 -33.76 -8.29
N ARG A 229 -4.63 -33.04 -7.74
CA ARG A 229 -3.33 -33.62 -7.36
C ARG A 229 -3.48 -34.70 -6.29
N ASP A 230 -4.27 -34.44 -5.25
CA ASP A 230 -4.50 -35.38 -4.15
C ASP A 230 -5.20 -36.65 -4.65
N GLU A 231 -6.14 -36.51 -5.58
CA GLU A 231 -6.82 -37.65 -6.20
C GLU A 231 -5.87 -38.48 -7.07
N VAL A 232 -5.03 -37.84 -7.89
CA VAL A 232 -3.98 -38.54 -8.67
C VAL A 232 -3.02 -39.28 -7.73
N GLN A 233 -2.60 -38.66 -6.63
CA GLN A 233 -1.74 -39.31 -5.64
C GLN A 233 -2.44 -40.49 -4.94
N ARG A 234 -3.72 -40.36 -4.61
CA ARG A 234 -4.52 -41.47 -4.04
C ARG A 234 -4.62 -42.64 -5.01
N GLN A 235 -4.90 -42.39 -6.28
CA GLN A 235 -4.97 -43.43 -7.31
C GLN A 235 -3.61 -44.11 -7.52
N GLN A 236 -2.51 -43.36 -7.51
CA GLN A 236 -1.16 -43.91 -7.59
C GLN A 236 -0.79 -44.77 -6.37
N ALA A 237 -1.28 -44.40 -5.17
CA ALA A 237 -1.06 -45.19 -3.95
C ALA A 237 -1.87 -46.49 -3.94
N LEU A 238 -3.06 -46.52 -4.54
CA LEU A 238 -3.90 -47.71 -4.66
C LEU A 238 -3.39 -48.72 -5.72
N LEU A 239 -2.53 -48.27 -6.64
CA LEU A 239 -1.92 -49.10 -7.69
C LEU A 239 -0.55 -49.69 -7.28
N LYS A 240 -0.08 -49.42 -6.06
CA LYS A 240 1.14 -50.00 -5.46
C LYS A 240 0.79 -51.06 -4.43
#